data_AF-A0A8X6IHM2-F1
#
_entry.id   AF-A0A8X6IHM2-F1
#
_cell.length_a   1.000
_cell.length_b   1.000
_cell.length_c   1.000
_cell.angle_alpha   90.00
_cell.angle_beta   90.00
_cell.angle_gamma   90.00
#
_symmetry.space_group_name_H-M   'P 1'
#
loop_
_entity.id
_entity.type
_entity.pdbx_description
1 polymer ?
#
loop_
_entity_poly.entity_id
_entity_poly.type
_entity_poly.pdbx_seq_one_letter_code
_entity_poly.pdbx_strand_id
1 'polypeptide(L)'
;MTRWRPHVFTVLIGLIPRKQTIPDDFPFPTYPEPVANDFLSAPFVASEVWDKLSHLSDSSPGPDGIRYSVLNNRDLGSHLLTAVFNCVQQSISVPQSWKNSRIVLIFNEGDPLDISSWHPISILNTMGKGFSSVLASRLSSWATINDRLSPFQKGFRENEGCVEHNFLIDQVIVEAKR
;
A
#
# COMPACT_ATOMS: atom_id res chain seq x y z
N MET A 1 27.27 -22.17 3.44
CA MET A 1 28.29 -21.14 3.74
C MET A 1 27.57 -19.91 4.28
N THR A 2 27.88 -19.56 5.53
CA THR A 2 27.52 -18.34 6.31
C THR A 2 26.07 -17.83 6.16
N ARG A 3 25.05 -18.40 6.84
CA ARG A 3 24.69 -18.23 8.26
C ARG A 3 24.88 -16.80 8.77
N TRP A 4 23.94 -15.92 8.42
CA TRP A 4 23.72 -14.65 9.11
C TRP A 4 23.49 -14.94 10.60
N ARG A 5 24.44 -14.50 11.44
CA ARG A 5 24.36 -14.65 12.89
C ARG A 5 23.37 -13.62 13.48
N PRO A 6 22.76 -13.88 14.65
CA PRO A 6 21.74 -13.03 15.28
C PRO A 6 22.23 -11.64 15.75
N HIS A 7 23.50 -11.28 15.56
CA HIS A 7 24.08 -10.06 16.12
C HIS A 7 23.66 -8.76 15.40
N VAL A 8 23.22 -8.82 14.14
CA VAL A 8 22.74 -7.60 13.45
C VAL A 8 21.30 -7.26 13.90
N PHE A 9 20.50 -8.26 14.24
CA PHE A 9 19.15 -8.04 14.75
C PHE A 9 19.19 -7.44 16.16
N THR A 10 20.00 -7.95 17.09
CA THR A 10 20.00 -7.45 18.49
C THR A 10 20.49 -6.00 18.64
N VAL A 11 21.40 -5.53 17.80
CA VAL A 11 21.92 -4.15 17.89
C VAL A 11 20.91 -3.11 17.36
N LEU A 12 20.06 -3.48 16.40
CA LEU A 12 19.11 -2.56 15.77
C LEU A 12 17.78 -2.41 16.51
N ILE A 13 17.31 -3.42 17.25
CA ILE A 13 16.04 -3.33 18.03
C ILE A 13 16.26 -2.85 19.48
N GLY A 14 17.47 -2.94 20.02
CA GLY A 14 17.81 -2.47 21.37
C GLY A 14 18.06 -0.97 21.48
N LEU A 15 18.22 -0.27 20.36
CA LEU A 15 18.58 1.16 20.31
C LEU A 15 17.50 2.06 19.70
N ILE A 16 16.33 1.51 19.31
CA ILE A 16 15.20 2.34 18.88
C ILE A 16 14.38 2.69 20.12
N PRO A 17 14.48 3.92 20.67
CA PRO A 17 13.62 4.31 21.77
C PRO A 17 12.15 4.15 21.33
N ARG A 18 11.43 3.24 21.99
CA ARG A 18 9.98 3.15 21.88
C ARG A 18 9.41 4.48 22.34
N LYS A 19 8.75 5.18 21.41
CA LYS A 19 8.15 6.53 21.52
C LYS A 19 9.16 7.68 21.47
N GLN A 20 9.73 7.96 20.29
CA GLN A 20 9.94 9.36 19.93
C GLN A 20 8.56 9.96 19.66
N THR A 21 7.99 10.65 20.64
CA THR A 21 6.89 11.57 20.39
C THR A 21 7.45 12.69 19.52
N ILE A 22 6.77 13.00 18.42
CA ILE A 22 7.08 14.18 17.61
C ILE A 22 7.06 15.38 18.58
N PRO A 23 8.14 16.17 18.72
CA PRO A 23 8.13 17.36 19.56
C PRO A 23 6.97 18.27 19.19
N ASP A 24 6.33 18.92 20.16
CA ASP A 24 5.21 19.83 19.88
C ASP A 24 5.63 20.98 18.92
N ASP A 25 6.91 21.36 18.95
CA ASP A 25 7.52 22.36 18.07
C ASP A 25 8.06 21.78 16.76
N PHE A 26 7.71 20.54 16.39
CA PHE A 26 8.12 19.99 15.10
C PHE A 26 7.51 20.84 13.99
N PRO A 27 8.32 21.53 13.16
CA PRO A 27 7.79 22.38 12.13
C PRO A 27 7.15 21.49 11.08
N PHE A 28 5.82 21.43 11.08
CA PHE A 28 5.11 20.79 9.99
C PHE A 28 5.49 21.53 8.70
N PRO A 29 5.95 20.81 7.66
CA PRO A 29 6.24 21.44 6.39
C PRO A 29 4.99 22.20 5.91
N THR A 30 5.17 23.50 5.65
CA THR A 30 4.13 24.31 5.05
C THR A 30 4.12 23.99 3.57
N TYR A 31 3.01 23.44 3.09
CA TYR A 31 2.86 23.13 1.68
C TYR A 31 2.09 24.25 0.99
N PRO A 32 2.42 24.62 -0.26
CA PRO A 32 1.61 25.54 -1.03
C PRO A 32 0.18 25.00 -1.20
N GLU A 33 -0.80 25.86 -1.49
CA GLU A 33 -2.14 25.38 -1.84
C GLU A 33 -2.07 24.40 -3.02
N PRO A 34 -2.81 23.27 -2.99
CA PRO A 34 -2.80 22.31 -4.08
C PRO A 34 -3.31 22.96 -5.36
N VAL A 35 -2.78 22.53 -6.50
CA VAL A 35 -3.20 23.05 -7.81
C VAL A 35 -4.67 22.66 -8.03
N ALA A 36 -5.50 23.64 -8.42
CA ALA A 36 -6.98 23.61 -8.40
C ALA A 36 -7.69 22.49 -9.22
N ASN A 37 -6.95 21.54 -9.79
CA ASN A 37 -7.51 20.40 -10.51
C ASN A 37 -7.63 19.20 -9.57
N ASP A 38 -8.61 19.23 -8.67
CA ASP A 38 -8.84 18.17 -7.70
C ASP A 38 -9.55 16.95 -8.34
N PHE A 39 -8.83 16.25 -9.21
CA PHE A 39 -9.31 14.99 -9.82
C PHE A 39 -9.53 13.88 -8.79
N LEU A 40 -9.13 14.09 -7.53
CA LEU A 40 -9.36 13.15 -6.43
C LEU A 40 -10.86 13.00 -6.14
N SER A 41 -11.61 14.10 -6.23
CA SER A 41 -13.06 14.15 -5.97
C SER A 41 -13.90 13.95 -7.24
N ALA A 42 -13.28 13.95 -8.42
CA ALA A 42 -13.97 13.66 -9.68
C ALA A 42 -14.53 12.22 -9.69
N PRO A 43 -15.64 11.95 -10.43
CA PRO A 43 -16.12 10.59 -10.63
C PRO A 43 -15.07 9.70 -11.30
N PHE A 44 -15.14 8.40 -11.02
CA PHE A 44 -14.36 7.40 -11.72
C PHE A 44 -14.76 7.24 -13.19
N VAL A 45 -13.77 7.06 -14.06
CA VAL A 45 -13.88 6.83 -15.49
C VAL A 45 -13.58 5.37 -15.79
N ALA A 46 -14.37 4.76 -16.67
CA ALA A 46 -14.27 3.32 -16.95
C ALA A 46 -12.90 2.87 -17.45
N SER A 47 -12.24 3.68 -18.29
CA SER A 47 -10.88 3.39 -18.75
C SER A 47 -9.88 3.33 -17.60
N GLU A 48 -9.95 4.24 -16.63
CA GLU A 48 -9.00 4.26 -15.51
C GLU A 48 -9.18 3.03 -14.61
N VAL A 49 -10.43 2.58 -14.42
CA VAL A 49 -10.75 1.41 -13.62
C VAL A 49 -10.30 0.16 -14.37
N TRP A 50 -10.58 0.08 -15.67
CA TRP A 50 -10.15 -1.02 -16.51
C TRP A 50 -8.63 -1.15 -16.57
N ASP A 51 -7.91 -0.05 -16.81
CA ASP A 51 -6.45 -0.03 -16.87
C ASP A 51 -5.87 -0.50 -15.53
N LYS A 52 -6.45 -0.07 -14.41
CA LYS A 52 -5.98 -0.52 -13.11
C LYS A 52 -6.26 -2.00 -12.87
N LEU A 53 -7.49 -2.47 -13.10
CA LEU A 53 -7.92 -3.82 -12.71
C LEU A 53 -7.48 -4.90 -13.68
N SER A 54 -7.31 -4.59 -14.97
CA SER A 54 -6.88 -5.55 -16.00
C SER A 54 -5.42 -5.98 -15.84
N HIS A 55 -4.57 -5.13 -15.25
CA HIS A 55 -3.16 -5.41 -14.97
C HIS A 55 -2.90 -6.04 -13.60
N LEU A 56 -3.91 -6.15 -12.74
CA LEU A 56 -3.74 -6.80 -11.44
C LEU A 56 -3.63 -8.32 -11.60
N SER A 57 -2.66 -8.90 -10.91
CA SER A 57 -2.55 -10.35 -10.77
C SER A 57 -3.72 -10.91 -9.96
N ASP A 58 -4.12 -12.14 -10.29
CA ASP A 58 -5.28 -12.77 -9.66
C ASP A 58 -4.97 -13.18 -8.22
N SER A 59 -5.27 -12.27 -7.28
CA SER A 59 -5.04 -12.47 -5.85
C SER A 59 -6.08 -13.40 -5.21
N SER A 60 -5.76 -13.90 -4.00
CA SER A 60 -6.69 -14.70 -3.20
C SER A 60 -8.04 -13.97 -3.01
N PRO A 61 -9.17 -14.64 -3.31
CA PRO A 61 -10.48 -14.03 -3.13
C PRO A 61 -10.81 -13.83 -1.66
N GLY A 62 -11.67 -12.84 -1.39
CA GLY A 62 -12.22 -12.60 -0.06
C GLY A 62 -13.25 -13.68 0.34
N PRO A 63 -14.03 -13.42 1.41
CA PRO A 63 -15.07 -14.33 1.88
C PRO A 63 -16.16 -14.67 0.84
N ASP A 64 -16.31 -13.84 -0.20
CA ASP A 64 -17.26 -14.01 -1.29
C ASP A 64 -16.77 -14.95 -2.41
N GLY A 65 -15.49 -15.34 -2.39
CA GLY A 65 -14.91 -16.24 -3.40
C GLY A 65 -14.66 -15.62 -4.77
N ILE A 66 -14.95 -14.33 -4.97
CA ILE A 66 -14.84 -13.66 -6.27
C ILE A 66 -13.40 -13.19 -6.49
N ARG A 67 -12.87 -13.47 -7.69
CA ARG A 67 -11.49 -13.16 -8.12
C ARG A 67 -11.46 -12.03 -9.16
N TYR A 68 -10.30 -11.39 -9.36
CA TYR A 68 -10.17 -10.32 -10.36
C TYR A 68 -10.41 -10.86 -11.77
N SER A 69 -9.93 -12.08 -12.03
CA SER A 69 -10.20 -12.79 -13.28
C SER A 69 -11.70 -12.90 -13.60
N VAL A 70 -12.53 -13.19 -12.60
CA VAL A 70 -13.99 -13.27 -12.76
C VAL A 70 -14.57 -11.89 -13.05
N LEU A 71 -14.16 -10.86 -12.32
CA LEU A 71 -14.64 -9.50 -12.51
C LEU A 71 -14.31 -8.98 -13.91
N ASN A 72 -13.05 -9.07 -14.32
CA ASN A 72 -12.58 -8.59 -15.63
C ASN A 72 -13.23 -9.35 -16.79
N ASN A 73 -13.46 -10.66 -16.64
CA ASN A 73 -14.12 -11.46 -17.68
C ASN A 73 -15.64 -11.20 -17.79
N ARG A 74 -16.28 -10.73 -16.72
CA ARG A 74 -17.73 -10.48 -16.69
C ARG A 74 -18.09 -9.02 -16.96
N ASP A 75 -17.18 -8.09 -16.73
CA ASP A 75 -17.34 -6.66 -16.96
C ASP A 75 -16.18 -6.13 -17.80
N LEU A 76 -16.19 -6.49 -19.09
CA LEU A 76 -15.21 -6.02 -20.06
C LEU A 76 -15.27 -4.49 -20.17
N GLY A 77 -14.13 -3.82 -19.98
CA GLY A 77 -14.07 -2.36 -19.92
C GLY A 77 -14.47 -1.76 -18.57
N SER A 78 -14.76 -2.59 -17.54
CA SER A 78 -15.07 -2.18 -16.17
C SER A 78 -16.22 -1.16 -16.04
N HIS A 79 -17.20 -1.18 -16.94
CA HIS A 79 -18.31 -0.22 -16.92
C HIS A 79 -19.22 -0.41 -15.70
N LEU A 80 -19.56 -1.66 -15.36
CA LEU A 80 -20.40 -1.98 -14.20
C LEU A 80 -19.66 -1.66 -12.90
N LEU A 81 -18.40 -2.06 -12.78
CA LEU A 81 -17.56 -1.78 -11.62
C LEU A 81 -17.38 -0.27 -11.41
N THR A 82 -17.21 0.49 -12.48
CA THR A 82 -17.13 1.95 -12.41
C THR A 82 -18.41 2.57 -11.89
N ALA A 83 -19.58 2.10 -12.36
CA ALA A 83 -20.87 2.57 -11.84
C ALA A 83 -21.01 2.26 -10.34
N VAL A 84 -20.60 1.07 -9.90
CA VAL A 84 -20.58 0.69 -8.48
C VAL A 84 -19.63 1.59 -7.67
N PHE A 85 -18.41 1.83 -8.16
CA PHE A 85 -17.41 2.66 -7.47
C PHE A 85 -17.87 4.12 -7.35
N ASN A 86 -18.51 4.65 -8.39
CA ASN A 86 -19.11 5.98 -8.36
C ASN A 86 -20.28 6.07 -7.38
N CYS A 87 -21.11 5.04 -7.29
CA CYS A 87 -22.17 4.97 -6.28
C CYS A 87 -21.60 4.96 -4.85
N VAL A 88 -20.51 4.22 -4.61
CA VAL A 88 -19.79 4.19 -3.33
C VAL A 88 -19.20 5.57 -3.00
N GLN A 89 -18.58 6.24 -3.98
CA GLN A 89 -18.02 7.59 -3.81
C GLN A 89 -19.12 8.61 -3.48
N GLN A 90 -20.24 8.60 -4.21
CA GLN A 90 -21.36 9.53 -4.01
C GLN A 90 -22.08 9.30 -2.68
N SER A 91 -22.25 8.03 -2.27
CA SER A 91 -22.90 7.69 -1.01
C SER A 91 -21.99 7.83 0.22
N ILE A 92 -20.67 8.02 0.01
CA ILE A 92 -19.65 8.09 1.06
C ILE A 92 -19.75 6.85 1.98
N SER A 93 -20.12 5.71 1.39
CA SER A 93 -20.40 4.49 2.14
C SER A 93 -20.03 3.27 1.33
N VAL A 94 -19.20 2.40 1.92
CA VAL A 94 -18.83 1.12 1.33
C VAL A 94 -19.80 0.02 1.77
N PRO A 95 -20.11 -0.96 0.90
CA PRO A 95 -20.92 -2.11 1.26
C PRO A 95 -20.41 -2.84 2.50
N GLN A 96 -21.31 -3.32 3.34
CA GLN A 96 -20.93 -4.04 4.56
C GLN A 96 -20.09 -5.29 4.26
N SER A 97 -20.34 -5.95 3.12
CA SER A 97 -19.56 -7.11 2.68
C SER A 97 -18.09 -6.77 2.40
N TRP A 98 -17.76 -5.54 2.02
CA TRP A 98 -16.37 -5.11 1.79
C TRP A 98 -15.60 -4.87 3.09
N LYS A 99 -16.33 -4.61 4.19
CA LYS A 99 -15.75 -4.47 5.54
C LYS A 99 -15.43 -5.82 6.18
N ASN A 100 -16.00 -6.91 5.64
CA ASN A 100 -15.73 -8.25 6.11
C ASN A 100 -14.45 -8.81 5.46
N SER A 101 -13.61 -9.48 6.25
CA SER A 101 -12.39 -10.11 5.76
C SER A 101 -12.20 -11.49 6.39
N ARG A 102 -11.45 -12.36 5.69
CA ARG A 102 -10.99 -13.63 6.24
C ARG A 102 -9.56 -13.46 6.74
N ILE A 103 -9.32 -13.78 8.01
CA ILE A 103 -7.97 -13.76 8.58
C ILE A 103 -7.29 -15.10 8.30
N VAL A 104 -6.08 -15.04 7.76
CA VAL A 104 -5.18 -16.19 7.56
C VAL A 104 -3.90 -15.92 8.32
N LEU A 105 -3.44 -16.88 9.12
CA LEU A 105 -2.19 -16.77 9.85
C LEU A 105 -1.04 -17.31 8.98
N ILE A 106 0.03 -16.53 8.84
CA ILE A 106 1.28 -16.96 8.21
C ILE A 106 2.35 -17.08 9.28
N PHE A 107 2.93 -18.27 9.41
CA PHE A 107 4.05 -18.50 10.31
C PHE A 107 5.29 -17.78 9.79
N ASN A 108 5.99 -17.08 10.68
CA ASN A 108 7.24 -16.40 10.36
C ASN A 108 8.46 -17.20 10.82
N GLU A 109 8.78 -17.13 12.12
CA GLU A 109 9.91 -17.78 12.76
C GLU A 109 9.62 -17.93 14.27
N GLY A 110 10.33 -18.85 14.94
CA GLY A 110 10.15 -19.10 16.37
C GLY A 110 9.39 -20.39 16.69
N ASP A 111 8.64 -20.39 17.79
CA ASP A 111 7.83 -21.54 18.21
C ASP A 111 6.45 -21.53 17.53
N PRO A 112 6.07 -22.57 16.75
CA PRO A 112 4.75 -22.66 16.15
C PRO A 112 3.58 -22.66 17.14
N LEU A 113 3.81 -23.01 18.41
CA LEU A 113 2.80 -22.99 19.46
C LEU A 113 2.57 -21.61 20.06
N ASP A 114 3.50 -20.67 19.86
CA ASP A 114 3.33 -19.28 20.27
C ASP A 114 2.65 -18.48 19.16
N ILE A 115 1.50 -17.87 19.47
CA ILE A 115 0.75 -17.01 18.55
C ILE A 115 1.57 -15.79 18.08
N SER A 116 2.56 -15.35 18.87
CA SER A 116 3.43 -14.23 18.50
C SER A 116 4.32 -14.52 17.29
N SER A 117 4.56 -15.81 16.99
CA SER A 117 5.30 -16.29 15.82
C SER A 117 4.51 -16.23 14.51
N TRP A 118 3.22 -15.83 14.56
CA TRP A 118 2.31 -15.82 13.42
C TRP A 118 1.86 -14.40 13.07
N HIS A 119 1.92 -14.07 11.78
CA HIS A 119 1.41 -12.80 11.25
C HIS A 119 -0.01 -12.99 10.72
N PRO A 120 -1.01 -12.27 11.27
CA PRO A 120 -2.35 -12.29 10.72
C PRO A 120 -2.42 -11.46 9.43
N ILE A 121 -2.97 -12.05 8.37
CA ILE A 121 -3.26 -11.38 7.11
C ILE A 121 -4.77 -11.37 6.87
N SER A 122 -5.33 -10.17 6.69
CA SER A 122 -6.74 -9.97 6.38
C SER A 122 -6.96 -9.98 4.86
N ILE A 123 -7.67 -10.99 4.37
CA ILE A 123 -8.05 -11.12 2.96
C ILE A 123 -9.43 -10.48 2.77
N LEU A 124 -9.44 -9.30 2.14
CA LEU A 124 -10.65 -8.53 1.84
C LEU A 124 -11.33 -8.99 0.53
N ASN A 125 -12.58 -8.57 0.36
CA ASN A 125 -13.33 -8.71 -0.88
C ASN A 125 -12.57 -8.08 -2.06
N THR A 126 -12.56 -8.77 -3.21
CA THR A 126 -11.87 -8.32 -4.42
C THR A 126 -12.41 -7.01 -4.97
N MET A 127 -13.72 -6.75 -4.93
CA MET A 127 -14.27 -5.46 -5.36
C MET A 127 -13.79 -4.32 -4.46
N GLY A 128 -13.75 -4.53 -3.14
CA GLY A 128 -13.23 -3.55 -2.19
C GLY A 128 -11.74 -3.28 -2.38
N LYS A 129 -10.93 -4.33 -2.58
CA LYS A 129 -9.51 -4.18 -2.94
C LYS A 129 -9.34 -3.40 -4.24
N GLY A 130 -10.17 -3.69 -5.25
CA GLY A 130 -10.16 -3.00 -6.53
C GLY A 130 -10.47 -1.51 -6.38
N PHE A 131 -11.54 -1.17 -5.67
CA PHE A 131 -11.90 0.21 -5.36
C PHE A 131 -10.75 0.96 -4.66
N SER A 132 -10.21 0.37 -3.57
CA SER A 132 -9.08 0.96 -2.84
C SER A 132 -7.83 1.09 -3.71
N SER A 133 -7.60 0.18 -4.66
CA SER A 133 -6.45 0.24 -5.58
C SER A 133 -6.55 1.41 -6.56
N VAL A 134 -7.74 1.64 -7.15
CA VAL A 134 -7.99 2.78 -8.04
C VAL A 134 -7.86 4.09 -7.26
N LEU A 135 -8.48 4.18 -6.09
CA LEU A 135 -8.40 5.36 -5.21
C LEU A 135 -6.97 5.65 -4.76
N ALA A 136 -6.21 4.62 -4.35
CA ALA A 136 -4.81 4.76 -3.98
C ALA A 136 -3.99 5.27 -5.16
N SER A 137 -4.25 4.80 -6.39
CA SER A 137 -3.59 5.29 -7.60
C SER A 137 -3.81 6.79 -7.79
N ARG A 138 -5.05 7.27 -7.67
CA ARG A 138 -5.38 8.71 -7.75
C ARG A 138 -4.68 9.51 -6.67
N LEU A 139 -4.71 9.03 -5.43
CA LEU A 139 -4.08 9.71 -4.30
C LEU A 139 -2.56 9.80 -4.46
N SER A 140 -1.91 8.72 -4.93
CA SER A 140 -0.47 8.71 -5.20
C SER A 140 -0.08 9.69 -6.30
N SER A 141 -0.84 9.73 -7.40
CA SER A 141 -0.62 10.71 -8.48
C SER A 141 -0.81 12.14 -7.96
N TRP A 142 -1.88 12.39 -7.19
CA TRP A 142 -2.17 13.71 -6.63
C TRP A 142 -1.07 14.17 -5.68
N ALA A 143 -0.61 13.29 -4.80
CA ALA A 143 0.45 13.57 -3.84
C ALA A 143 1.80 13.84 -4.54
N THR A 144 2.05 13.20 -5.67
CA THR A 144 3.25 13.42 -6.47
C THR A 144 3.21 14.76 -7.23
N ILE A 145 2.07 15.08 -7.88
CA ILE A 145 1.89 16.34 -8.62
C ILE A 145 1.97 17.56 -7.68
N ASN A 146 1.46 17.42 -6.46
CA ASN A 146 1.41 18.51 -5.49
C ASN A 146 2.61 18.52 -4.51
N ASP A 147 3.68 17.78 -4.82
CA ASP A 147 4.90 17.67 -4.00
C ASP A 147 4.64 17.41 -2.50
N ARG A 148 3.72 16.48 -2.22
CA ARG A 148 3.29 16.12 -0.85
C ARG A 148 4.05 14.95 -0.25
N LEU A 149 4.94 14.34 -1.03
CA LEU A 149 5.70 13.18 -0.61
C LEU A 149 7.14 13.60 -0.38
N SER A 150 7.64 13.35 0.82
CA SER A 150 9.03 13.66 1.18
C SER A 150 10.02 13.08 0.16
N PRO A 151 11.11 13.79 -0.18
CA PRO A 151 12.17 13.25 -1.03
C PRO A 151 12.83 12.00 -0.41
N PHE A 152 12.75 11.86 0.92
CA PHE A 152 13.27 10.69 1.65
C PHE A 152 12.27 9.53 1.73
N GLN A 153 11.01 9.74 1.35
CA GLN A 153 10.02 8.66 1.28
C GLN A 153 10.25 7.83 0.01
N LYS A 154 10.76 6.62 0.21
CA LYS A 154 11.07 5.66 -0.85
C LYS A 154 10.21 4.41 -0.84
N GLY A 155 9.56 4.10 0.28
CA GLY A 155 8.57 3.02 0.37
C GLY A 155 7.24 3.44 -0.24
N PHE A 156 6.53 2.48 -0.86
CA PHE A 156 5.21 2.67 -1.46
C PHE A 156 5.14 3.79 -2.50
N ARG A 157 6.27 4.05 -3.17
CA ARG A 157 6.38 4.88 -4.36
C ARG A 157 6.27 3.98 -5.60
N GLU A 158 6.00 4.59 -6.75
CA GLU A 158 6.02 3.90 -8.03
C GLU A 158 7.45 3.50 -8.45
N ASN A 159 8.47 4.21 -7.96
CA ASN A 159 9.88 3.90 -8.19
C ASN A 159 10.46 2.96 -7.12
N GLU A 160 11.50 2.21 -7.48
CA GLU A 160 12.22 1.29 -6.58
C GLU A 160 13.16 2.03 -5.61
N GLY A 161 12.63 2.97 -4.83
CA GLY A 161 13.43 3.83 -3.97
C GLY A 161 14.22 3.09 -2.88
N CYS A 162 13.75 1.91 -2.42
CA CYS A 162 14.48 1.10 -1.46
C CYS A 162 15.78 0.53 -2.04
N VAL A 163 15.78 0.18 -3.33
CA VAL A 163 16.98 -0.30 -4.04
C VAL A 163 17.99 0.84 -4.16
N GLU A 164 17.53 2.03 -4.52
CA GLU A 164 18.35 3.25 -4.58
C GLU A 164 19.04 3.53 -3.23
N HIS A 165 18.29 3.54 -2.13
CA HIS A 165 18.87 3.77 -0.79
C HIS A 165 19.85 2.67 -0.38
N ASN A 166 19.54 1.40 -0.64
CA ASN A 166 20.46 0.31 -0.34
C ASN A 166 21.76 0.44 -1.12
N PHE A 167 21.68 0.81 -2.41
CA PHE A 167 22.85 1.06 -3.24
C PHE A 167 23.68 2.23 -2.73
N LEU A 168 23.05 3.36 -2.39
CA LEU A 168 23.74 4.52 -1.83
C LEU A 168 24.47 4.19 -0.52
N ILE A 169 23.82 3.44 0.37
CA ILE A 169 24.43 2.99 1.63
C ILE A 169 25.63 2.09 1.35
N ASP A 170 25.51 1.15 0.42
CA ASP A 170 26.62 0.25 0.05
C ASP A 170 27.82 1.04 -0.52
N GLN A 171 27.58 2.02 -1.39
CA GLN A 171 28.63 2.89 -1.93
C GLN A 171 29.35 3.67 -0.81
N VAL A 172 28.60 4.27 0.11
CA VAL A 172 29.17 5.01 1.26
C VAL A 172 30.02 4.08 2.14
N ILE A 173 29.57 2.84 2.38
CA ILE A 173 30.34 1.85 3.14
C ILE A 173 31.63 1.45 2.42
N VAL A 174 31.60 1.30 1.09
CA VAL A 174 32.78 0.97 0.29
C VAL A 174 33.78 2.11 0.28
N GLU A 175 33.32 3.36 0.15
CA GLU A 175 34.17 4.55 0.19
C GLU A 175 34.82 4.73 1.57
N ALA A 176 34.07 4.56 2.65
CA ALA A 176 34.59 4.69 4.02
C ALA A 176 35.63 3.61 4.41
N LYS A 177 35.74 2.52 3.63
CA LYS A 177 36.73 1.46 3.83
C LYS A 177 38.04 1.69 3.05
N ARG A 178 38.07 2.67 2.14
CA ARG A 178 39.29 3.10 1.45
C ARG A 178 40.09 4.08 2.31
#